data_AF-A0AAP9Y5G4-F1
#
_entry.id   AF-A0AAP9Y5G4-F1
#
_cell.length_a   1.000
_cell.length_b   1.000
_cell.length_c   1.000
_cell.angle_alpha   90.00
_cell.angle_beta   90.00
_cell.angle_gamma   90.00
#
_symmetry.space_group_name_H-M   'P 1'
#
loop_
_entity.id
_entity.type
_entity.pdbx_description
1 polymer ?
#
loop_
_entity_poly.entity_id
_entity_poly.type
_entity_poly.pdbx_seq_one_letter_code
_entity_poly.pdbx_strand_id
1 'polypeptide(L)'
;MRAGRFTDTHTAAYVAAHPHRDEVEILRAMVERTIVACAVASFLGAGHVVRLHDGQRWATPLTSRLDVIMAPLMATGEETLYVRSRDGEGCVGAIRFIYGDRGWNVLGEYDDELTPLLAGALALAASLRQLMSAYFS
;
A
#
# COMPACT_ATOMS: atom_id res chain seq x y z
N MET A 1 18.47 19.27 -12.00
CA MET A 1 17.68 18.04 -12.22
C MET A 1 18.59 16.84 -12.09
N ARG A 2 18.45 16.06 -11.02
CA ARG A 2 19.04 14.72 -10.93
C ARG A 2 17.94 13.78 -10.47
N ALA A 3 17.53 12.89 -11.37
CA ALA A 3 16.78 11.69 -11.04
C ALA A 3 17.64 10.84 -10.10
N GLY A 4 17.48 11.07 -8.79
CA GLY A 4 18.15 10.33 -7.73
C GLY A 4 17.47 8.99 -7.51
N ARG A 5 17.94 7.97 -8.24
CA ARG A 5 17.82 6.51 -8.02
C ARG A 5 16.86 6.04 -6.91
N PHE A 6 15.60 5.82 -7.28
CA PHE A 6 14.78 4.79 -6.64
C PHE A 6 15.25 3.43 -7.16
N THR A 7 15.57 2.50 -6.27
CA THR A 7 16.08 1.17 -6.64
C THR A 7 14.98 0.16 -6.92
N ASP A 8 13.75 0.41 -6.47
CA ASP A 8 12.61 -0.43 -6.78
C ASP A 8 11.91 0.04 -8.07
N THR A 9 11.68 -0.91 -8.98
CA THR A 9 11.17 -0.63 -10.32
C THR A 9 9.75 -0.04 -10.30
N HIS A 10 8.94 -0.37 -9.29
CA HIS A 10 7.53 0.03 -9.22
C HIS A 10 7.38 1.48 -8.76
N THR A 11 8.16 1.91 -7.78
CA THR A 11 8.21 3.32 -7.34
C THR A 11 8.86 4.18 -8.41
N ALA A 12 9.92 3.70 -9.08
CA ALA A 12 10.52 4.40 -10.21
C ALA A 12 9.49 4.66 -11.33
N ALA A 13 8.68 3.64 -11.67
CA ALA A 13 7.60 3.78 -12.65
C ALA A 13 6.51 4.77 -12.20
N TYR A 14 6.11 4.73 -10.93
CA TYR A 14 5.14 5.67 -10.36
C TYR A 14 5.62 7.12 -10.46
N VAL A 15 6.87 7.40 -10.07
CA VAL A 15 7.44 8.75 -10.13
C VAL A 15 7.54 9.24 -11.57
N ALA A 16 7.99 8.39 -12.50
CA ALA A 16 8.06 8.73 -13.91
C ALA A 16 6.68 9.07 -14.51
N ALA A 17 5.61 8.42 -14.03
CA ALA A 17 4.23 8.67 -14.46
C ALA A 17 3.62 9.98 -13.89
N HIS A 18 4.25 10.61 -12.89
CA HIS A 18 3.72 11.81 -12.21
C HIS A 18 4.72 12.99 -12.17
N PRO A 19 5.21 13.49 -13.33
CA PRO A 19 6.33 14.43 -13.43
C PRO A 19 6.06 15.87 -12.93
N HIS A 20 4.81 16.21 -12.59
CA HIS A 20 4.39 17.56 -12.18
C HIS A 20 3.91 17.66 -10.73
N ARG A 21 4.04 16.59 -9.95
CA ARG A 21 3.71 16.62 -8.52
C ARG A 21 4.82 17.29 -7.73
N ASP A 22 4.44 17.97 -6.65
CA ASP A 22 5.40 18.50 -5.68
C ASP A 22 6.28 17.34 -5.14
N GLU A 23 7.56 17.59 -4.89
CA GLU A 23 8.47 16.60 -4.29
C GLU A 23 7.89 16.02 -2.98
N VAL A 24 7.14 16.84 -2.24
CA VAL A 24 6.42 16.43 -1.03
C VAL A 24 5.31 15.41 -1.32
N GLU A 25 4.56 15.61 -2.40
CA GLU A 25 3.50 14.67 -2.82
C GLU A 25 4.09 13.35 -3.31
N ILE A 26 5.21 13.41 -4.03
CA ILE A 26 5.93 12.21 -4.46
C ILE A 26 6.44 11.43 -3.24
N LEU A 27 7.07 12.12 -2.29
CA LEU A 27 7.56 11.50 -1.06
C LEU A 27 6.41 10.90 -0.22
N ARG A 28 5.27 11.59 -0.13
CA ARG A 28 4.08 11.08 0.54
C ARG A 28 3.59 9.78 -0.10
N ALA A 29 3.43 9.78 -1.42
CA ALA A 29 3.01 8.59 -2.15
C ALA A 29 4.00 7.42 -1.97
N MET A 30 5.30 7.71 -1.91
CA MET A 30 6.30 6.68 -1.63
C MET A 30 6.16 6.08 -0.24
N VAL A 31 5.92 6.91 0.79
CA VAL A 31 5.67 6.46 2.16
C VAL A 31 4.43 5.55 2.20
N GLU A 32 3.33 5.98 1.57
CA GLU A 32 2.07 5.22 1.48
C GLU A 32 2.30 3.87 0.81
N ARG A 33 2.95 3.86 -0.36
CA ARG A 33 3.28 2.63 -1.10
C ARG A 33 4.18 1.69 -0.31
N THR A 34 5.13 2.22 0.47
CA THR A 34 6.03 1.41 1.29
C THR A 34 5.27 0.71 2.42
N ILE A 35 4.35 1.42 3.08
CA ILE A 35 3.51 0.85 4.14
C ILE A 35 2.57 -0.21 3.56
N VAL A 36 1.91 0.07 2.43
CA VAL A 36 1.05 -0.91 1.75
C VAL A 36 1.83 -2.14 1.32
N ALA A 37 3.02 -1.97 0.74
CA ALA A 37 3.87 -3.08 0.34
C ALA A 37 4.25 -3.97 1.54
N CYS A 38 4.53 -3.38 2.69
CA CYS A 38 4.80 -4.10 3.93
C CYS A 38 3.59 -4.93 4.38
N ALA A 39 2.38 -4.34 4.38
CA ALA A 39 1.15 -5.03 4.72
C ALA A 39 0.88 -6.21 3.78
N VAL A 40 0.94 -5.98 2.46
CA VAL A 40 0.70 -7.02 1.45
C VAL A 40 1.73 -8.14 1.57
N ALA A 41 3.02 -7.81 1.72
CA ALA A 41 4.07 -8.81 1.90
C ALA A 41 3.85 -9.68 3.14
N SER A 42 3.31 -9.13 4.22
CA SER A 42 2.96 -9.90 5.43
C SER A 42 1.86 -10.93 5.14
N PHE A 43 0.77 -10.53 4.47
CA PHE A 43 -0.30 -11.46 4.08
C PHE A 43 0.23 -12.58 3.17
N LEU A 44 1.01 -12.23 2.16
CA LEU A 44 1.60 -13.19 1.23
C LEU A 44 2.58 -14.15 1.92
N GLY A 45 3.39 -13.64 2.86
CA GLY A 45 4.32 -14.43 3.66
C GLY A 45 3.62 -15.43 4.60
N ALA A 46 2.41 -15.09 5.07
CA ALA A 46 1.53 -16.00 5.82
C ALA A 46 0.80 -17.02 4.92
N GLY A 47 1.02 -16.98 3.59
CA GLY A 47 0.42 -17.90 2.64
C GLY A 47 -0.99 -17.53 2.18
N HIS A 48 -1.46 -16.33 2.51
CA HIS A 48 -2.72 -15.80 2.00
C HIS A 48 -2.59 -15.36 0.54
N VAL A 49 -3.74 -15.25 -0.11
CA VAL A 49 -3.86 -14.60 -1.43
C VAL A 49 -4.74 -13.38 -1.30
N VAL A 50 -4.48 -12.38 -2.14
CA VAL A 50 -5.09 -11.06 -2.03
C VAL A 50 -5.63 -10.57 -3.37
N ARG A 51 -6.57 -9.63 -3.34
CA ARG A 51 -7.03 -8.91 -4.53
C ARG A 51 -7.44 -7.48 -4.16
N LEU A 52 -7.23 -6.56 -5.10
CA LEU A 52 -7.51 -5.14 -4.91
C LEU A 52 -8.83 -4.75 -5.61
N HIS A 53 -9.64 -3.94 -4.94
CA HIS A 53 -10.85 -3.31 -5.46
C HIS A 53 -10.67 -1.79 -5.46
N ASP A 54 -10.96 -1.13 -6.59
CA ASP A 54 -10.79 0.33 -6.75
C ASP A 54 -12.05 1.14 -6.32
N GLY A 55 -13.00 0.48 -5.66
CA GLY A 55 -14.31 1.04 -5.29
C GLY A 55 -15.38 0.90 -6.37
N GLN A 56 -15.03 0.49 -7.59
CA GLN A 56 -15.96 0.23 -8.69
C GLN A 56 -15.85 -1.20 -9.24
N ARG A 57 -14.63 -1.72 -9.32
CA ARG A 57 -14.32 -3.04 -9.89
C ARG A 57 -13.07 -3.65 -9.25
N TRP A 58 -12.87 -4.92 -9.55
CA TRP A 58 -11.61 -5.60 -9.24
C TRP A 58 -10.49 -5.02 -10.11
N ALA A 59 -9.52 -4.36 -9.47
CA ALA A 59 -8.32 -3.85 -10.11
C ALA A 59 -7.30 -4.96 -10.40
N THR A 60 -7.37 -6.06 -9.65
CA THR A 60 -6.49 -7.22 -9.82
C THR A 60 -7.27 -8.53 -9.75
N PRO A 61 -6.76 -9.61 -10.38
CA PRO A 61 -7.17 -10.95 -10.01
C PRO A 61 -6.77 -11.29 -8.56
N LEU A 62 -7.29 -12.40 -8.05
CA LEU A 62 -6.76 -13.02 -6.84
C LEU A 62 -5.34 -13.50 -7.08
N THR A 63 -4.40 -13.12 -6.22
CA THR A 63 -2.97 -13.30 -6.48
C THR A 63 -2.17 -13.53 -5.21
N SER A 64 -1.06 -14.26 -5.35
CA SER A 64 -0.01 -14.40 -4.33
C SER A 64 1.21 -13.51 -4.62
N ARG A 65 1.06 -12.55 -5.53
CA ARG A 65 2.17 -11.73 -6.05
C ARG A 65 2.03 -10.27 -5.65
N LEU A 66 3.06 -9.74 -4.99
CA LEU A 66 3.12 -8.36 -4.55
C LEU A 66 3.06 -7.36 -5.71
N ASP A 67 3.80 -7.61 -6.78
CA ASP A 67 3.87 -6.70 -7.95
C ASP A 67 2.51 -6.50 -8.62
N VAL A 68 1.68 -7.54 -8.65
CA VAL A 68 0.32 -7.46 -9.20
C VAL A 68 -0.57 -6.50 -8.40
N ILE A 69 -0.39 -6.42 -7.07
CA ILE A 69 -1.14 -5.47 -6.21
C ILE A 69 -0.54 -4.07 -6.30
N MET A 70 0.78 -3.95 -6.30
CA MET A 70 1.47 -2.65 -6.27
C MET A 70 1.39 -1.88 -7.59
N ALA A 71 1.11 -2.56 -8.71
CA ALA A 71 1.01 -1.95 -10.03
C ALA A 71 -0.20 -1.01 -10.19
N PRO A 72 -1.46 -1.41 -9.87
CA PRO A 72 -2.62 -0.53 -9.95
C PRO A 72 -2.87 0.34 -8.71
N LEU A 73 -2.07 0.18 -7.66
CA LEU A 73 -2.25 0.90 -6.40
C LEU A 73 -2.19 2.42 -6.58
N MET A 74 -3.06 3.14 -5.86
CA MET A 74 -3.23 4.60 -5.92
C MET A 74 -3.75 5.12 -7.28
N ALA A 75 -4.50 4.29 -8.00
CA ALA A 75 -5.25 4.73 -9.18
C ALA A 75 -6.47 5.57 -8.78
N THR A 76 -7.00 5.32 -7.57
CA THR A 76 -8.09 6.08 -6.95
C THR A 76 -7.62 6.69 -5.62
N GLY A 77 -8.45 7.53 -4.99
CA GLY A 77 -8.14 8.15 -3.68
C GLY A 77 -8.18 7.15 -2.51
N GLU A 78 -8.83 6.00 -2.72
CA GLU A 78 -8.90 4.89 -1.79
C GLU A 78 -9.06 3.58 -2.57
N GLU A 79 -8.56 2.48 -2.03
CA GLU A 79 -8.76 1.12 -2.55
C GLU A 79 -8.97 0.15 -1.39
N THR A 80 -9.69 -0.95 -1.61
CA THR A 80 -9.86 -2.01 -0.62
C THR A 80 -9.11 -3.27 -1.05
N LEU A 81 -8.20 -3.75 -0.22
CA LEU A 81 -7.55 -5.05 -0.39
C LEU A 81 -8.32 -6.12 0.39
N TYR A 82 -8.71 -7.18 -0.31
CA TYR A 82 -9.35 -8.34 0.29
C TYR A 82 -8.33 -9.45 0.48
N VAL A 83 -8.26 -10.00 1.69
CA VAL A 83 -7.38 -11.10 2.08
C VAL A 83 -8.18 -12.40 2.16
N ARG A 84 -7.68 -13.44 1.50
CA ARG A 84 -8.30 -14.76 1.44
C ARG A 84 -7.34 -15.84 1.94
N SER A 85 -7.90 -16.96 2.38
CA SER A 85 -7.13 -18.17 2.66
C SER A 85 -6.38 -18.62 1.42
N ARG A 86 -5.37 -19.49 1.60
CA ARG A 86 -4.47 -19.94 0.52
C ARG A 86 -5.19 -20.52 -0.70
N ASP A 87 -6.30 -21.22 -0.48
CA ASP A 87 -7.17 -21.80 -1.50
C ASP A 87 -8.10 -20.78 -2.17
N GLY A 88 -8.19 -19.56 -1.63
CA GLY A 88 -9.03 -18.48 -2.12
C GLY A 88 -10.50 -18.54 -1.67
N GLU A 89 -10.91 -19.60 -0.96
CA GLU A 89 -12.32 -19.82 -0.61
C GLU A 89 -12.73 -19.07 0.67
N GLY A 90 -11.86 -19.09 1.69
CA GLY A 90 -12.09 -18.45 2.98
C GLY A 90 -11.83 -16.94 2.94
N CYS A 91 -12.75 -16.16 3.51
CA CYS A 91 -12.51 -14.75 3.80
C CYS A 91 -11.69 -14.63 5.09
N VAL A 92 -10.52 -14.00 5.01
CA VAL A 92 -9.69 -13.71 6.19
C VAL A 92 -9.98 -12.30 6.71
N GLY A 93 -10.18 -11.35 5.79
CA GLY A 93 -10.57 -9.99 6.11
C GLY A 93 -10.34 -9.04 4.94
N ALA A 94 -10.53 -7.75 5.19
CA ALA A 94 -10.26 -6.68 4.26
C ALA A 94 -9.58 -5.49 4.95
N ILE A 95 -8.88 -4.70 4.15
CA ILE A 95 -8.29 -3.42 4.56
C ILE A 95 -8.60 -2.37 3.50
N ARG A 96 -9.12 -1.23 3.92
CA ARG A 96 -9.27 -0.03 3.11
C ARG A 96 -8.04 0.85 3.25
N PHE A 97 -7.37 1.06 2.12
CA PHE A 97 -6.29 2.02 1.98
C PHE A 97 -6.84 3.40 1.65
N ILE A 98 -6.38 4.44 2.35
CA ILE A 98 -6.80 5.83 2.15
C ILE A 98 -5.56 6.68 1.89
N TYR A 99 -5.49 7.32 0.72
CA TYR A 99 -4.31 8.08 0.31
C TYR A 99 -4.48 9.58 0.49
N GLY A 100 -3.37 10.31 0.54
CA GLY A 100 -3.35 11.76 0.39
C GLY A 100 -3.63 12.58 1.66
N ASP A 101 -3.91 11.94 2.79
CA ASP A 101 -4.04 12.63 4.09
C ASP A 101 -2.65 13.04 4.60
N ARG A 102 -1.93 12.15 5.29
CA ARG A 102 -0.60 12.45 5.87
C ARG A 102 0.51 11.49 5.46
N GLY A 103 0.25 10.61 4.49
CA GLY A 103 1.22 9.61 4.06
C GLY A 103 1.34 8.38 4.96
N TRP A 104 1.36 8.55 6.28
CA TRP A 104 1.52 7.43 7.23
C TRP A 104 0.21 6.77 7.67
N ASN A 105 -0.95 7.40 7.43
CA ASN A 105 -2.26 6.88 7.85
C ASN A 105 -2.95 6.04 6.76
N VAL A 106 -2.17 5.41 5.88
CA VAL A 106 -2.69 4.69 4.71
C VAL A 106 -3.49 3.45 5.08
N LEU A 107 -3.22 2.84 6.24
CA LEU A 107 -3.98 1.70 6.77
C LEU A 107 -5.25 2.23 7.46
N GLY A 108 -6.23 2.67 6.67
CA GLY A 108 -7.38 3.46 7.15
C GLY A 108 -8.34 2.66 8.02
N GLU A 109 -8.94 1.62 7.46
CA GLU A 109 -9.87 0.73 8.16
C GLU A 109 -9.55 -0.73 7.82
N TYR A 110 -9.57 -1.62 8.79
CA TYR A 110 -9.31 -3.04 8.56
C TYR A 110 -10.02 -3.92 9.59
N ASP A 111 -10.28 -5.17 9.21
CA ASP A 111 -10.86 -6.16 10.12
C ASP A 111 -9.85 -6.54 11.23
N ASP A 112 -10.34 -6.69 12.46
CA ASP A 112 -9.52 -6.92 13.67
C ASP A 112 -8.65 -8.18 13.54
N GLU A 113 -9.14 -9.21 12.83
CA GLU A 113 -8.44 -10.46 12.54
C GLU A 113 -7.12 -10.24 11.78
N LEU A 114 -6.98 -9.12 11.05
CA LEU A 114 -5.77 -8.77 10.33
C LEU A 114 -4.71 -8.11 11.23
N THR A 115 -5.06 -7.68 12.44
CA THR A 115 -4.15 -6.95 13.34
C THR A 115 -2.80 -7.65 13.56
N PRO A 116 -2.73 -8.97 13.83
CA PRO A 116 -1.46 -9.66 14.00
C PRO A 116 -0.59 -9.62 12.73
N LEU A 117 -1.22 -9.70 11.55
CA LEU A 117 -0.55 -9.67 10.25
C LEU A 117 -0.13 -8.24 9.87
N LEU A 118 -0.85 -7.23 10.33
CA LEU A 118 -0.57 -5.82 10.07
C LEU A 118 0.47 -5.20 11.03
N ALA A 119 0.84 -5.89 12.12
CA ALA A 119 1.71 -5.35 13.16
C ALA A 119 3.01 -4.71 12.62
N GLY A 120 3.67 -5.34 11.64
CA GLY A 120 4.87 -4.80 11.01
C GLY A 120 4.61 -3.52 10.22
N ALA A 121 3.51 -3.46 9.47
CA ALA A 121 3.14 -2.28 8.69
C ALA A 121 2.69 -1.11 9.58
N LEU A 122 1.98 -1.40 10.68
CA LEU A 122 1.60 -0.43 11.70
C LEU A 122 2.82 0.17 12.41
N ALA A 123 3.79 -0.67 12.77
CA ALA A 123 5.05 -0.21 13.36
C ALA A 123 5.84 0.68 12.38
N LEU A 124 5.93 0.27 11.11
CA LEU A 124 6.55 1.06 10.06
C LEU A 124 5.85 2.42 9.87
N ALA A 125 4.51 2.43 9.82
CA ALA A 125 3.73 3.66 9.72
C ALA A 125 4.00 4.60 10.90
N ALA A 126 4.09 4.08 12.12
CA ALA A 126 4.41 4.87 13.31
C ALA A 126 5.84 5.46 13.26
N SER A 127 6.83 4.68 12.82
CA SER A 127 8.20 5.18 12.65
C SER A 127 8.29 6.26 11.56
N LEU A 128 7.64 6.04 10.42
CA LEU A 128 7.62 7.02 9.32
C LEU A 128 6.87 8.29 9.71
N ARG A 129 5.79 8.19 10.49
CA ARG A 129 5.12 9.36 11.09
C ARG A 129 6.11 10.19 11.90
N GLN A 130 6.87 9.57 12.80
CA GLN A 130 7.84 10.31 13.62
C GLN A 130 8.91 11.01 12.78
N LEU A 131 9.43 10.33 11.76
CA LEU A 131 10.48 10.88 10.89
C LEU A 131 9.98 11.96 9.92
N MET A 132 8.76 11.80 9.40
CA MET A 132 8.24 12.61 8.30
C MET A 132 7.26 13.70 8.74
N SER A 133 6.89 13.76 10.02
CA SER A 133 6.02 14.82 10.55
C SER A 133 6.56 16.24 10.31
N ALA A 134 7.88 16.40 10.19
CA ALA A 134 8.51 17.69 9.88
C ALA A 134 8.42 18.10 8.40
N TYR A 135 8.05 17.17 7.51
CA TYR A 135 8.04 17.36 6.06
C TYR A 135 6.63 17.45 5.45
N PHE A 136 5.62 16.94 6.15
CA PHE A 136 4.23 16.90 5.67
C PHE A 136 3.30 17.88 6.41
N SER A 137 3.85 18.99 6.93
CA SER A 137 3.12 20.05 7.64
C SER A 137 2.26 20.90 6.71
#